data_AF-A0A1G9GF60-F1
#
_entry.id   AF-A0A1G9GF60-F1
#
_cell.length_a   1.000
_cell.length_b   1.000
_cell.length_c   1.000
_cell.angle_alpha   90.00
_cell.angle_beta   90.00
_cell.angle_gamma   90.00
#
_symmetry.space_group_name_H-M   'P 1'
#
loop_
_entity.id
_entity.type
_entity.pdbx_description
1 polymer ?
#
loop_
_entity_poly.entity_id
_entity_poly.type
_entity_poly.pdbx_seq_one_letter_code
_entity_poly.pdbx_strand_id
1 'polypeptide(L)'
;MKFLGINAIFHDPSAALVVDGEIVAAAEEERFSRRKHGKRPLVFSAWELPEQAAAWCLRQAGLGPEDLDAVAYSYDPTLVTGRPDGDWEDLRTRYAVRAPAFLSTALPGLDPGRVTYVPHHVAHAASAGLACRWSGTAGRDCAVLVCDGRGENVSHLAGRYRDGELEVLAAQELPHSLGLMYEDVTEHLGFLRSSDEYKVMALASYGRPRHLESLRELIYPTGDGGFRVEPIDWGGYAKALPKDAPWTSDHADLAASVQARLEEVLLELARWLHERTGERRLALAGGVALNCVANTRLLAEGPFDEVWAQPAAGDSGTALGGALHLSQAHGEPAGPMPGVALGRGFTDEELGAWLDVARVPHTRPADLAAAVAAELAADRIVAWFQGRSEYGPRALGHRSLLAHPGYAHNTERLNDVKGREQFRPVAPMVLESRAAGIFGRGPVPSPYMLFVHDVHPDWRDRIPAVVHVDGTARVQTVSPAEEPLMARVLAEFETRTGLPVVVNTSLNTAGRPMVDDPRDALECFGSAPVDVLALGPYLVRREEVFAS
;
A
#
# COMPACT_ATOMS: atom_id res chain seq x y z
N MET A 1 6.29 -9.25 -25.76
CA MET A 1 5.03 -9.99 -25.47
C MET A 1 4.18 -9.18 -24.49
N LYS A 2 2.88 -9.46 -24.39
CA LYS A 2 1.93 -8.74 -23.51
C LYS A 2 1.31 -9.67 -22.48
N PHE A 3 1.56 -9.38 -21.21
CA PHE A 3 1.11 -10.17 -20.07
C PHE A 3 0.18 -9.35 -19.19
N LEU A 4 -1.02 -9.87 -18.95
CA LEU A 4 -1.98 -9.28 -18.00
C LEU A 4 -1.99 -10.12 -16.73
N GLY A 5 -1.73 -9.54 -15.58
CA GLY A 5 -1.91 -10.20 -14.30
C GLY A 5 -3.20 -9.75 -13.62
N ILE A 6 -3.87 -10.68 -12.96
CA ILE A 6 -5.16 -10.52 -12.30
C ILE A 6 -5.06 -11.03 -10.87
N ASN A 7 -5.39 -10.15 -9.91
CA ASN A 7 -5.78 -10.54 -8.57
C ASN A 7 -7.30 -10.44 -8.45
N ALA A 8 -7.92 -11.48 -7.90
CA ALA A 8 -9.37 -11.45 -7.64
C ALA A 8 -9.84 -12.41 -6.54
N ILE A 9 -9.01 -13.31 -6.01
CA ILE A 9 -9.58 -14.45 -5.27
C ILE A 9 -10.13 -14.07 -3.88
N PHE A 10 -9.44 -13.17 -3.16
CA PHE A 10 -9.82 -12.72 -1.83
C PHE A 10 -10.39 -11.29 -1.86
N HIS A 11 -9.58 -10.29 -1.54
CA HIS A 11 -9.92 -8.87 -1.57
C HIS A 11 -8.91 -8.12 -2.45
N ASP A 12 -9.06 -6.79 -2.53
CA ASP A 12 -8.22 -5.91 -3.34
C ASP A 12 -8.05 -6.37 -4.80
N PRO A 13 -9.16 -6.69 -5.52
CA PRO A 13 -9.08 -7.12 -6.90
C PRO A 13 -8.40 -6.04 -7.74
N SER A 14 -7.48 -6.46 -8.60
CA SER A 14 -6.64 -5.54 -9.37
C SER A 14 -6.10 -6.19 -10.63
N ALA A 15 -5.63 -5.35 -11.55
CA ALA A 15 -5.00 -5.79 -12.78
C ALA A 15 -3.69 -5.03 -13.02
N ALA A 16 -2.73 -5.70 -13.63
CA ALA A 16 -1.46 -5.10 -14.04
C ALA A 16 -1.02 -5.63 -15.40
N LEU A 17 -0.41 -4.77 -16.22
CA LEU A 17 -0.04 -5.07 -17.59
C LEU A 17 1.45 -4.82 -17.81
N VAL A 18 2.11 -5.86 -18.32
CA VAL A 18 3.49 -5.82 -18.81
C VAL A 18 3.46 -5.96 -20.33
N VAL A 19 4.14 -5.07 -21.04
CA VAL A 19 4.27 -5.11 -22.51
C VAL A 19 5.74 -4.98 -22.86
N ASP A 20 6.24 -5.95 -23.61
CA ASP A 20 7.60 -5.98 -24.16
C ASP A 20 8.68 -5.73 -23.11
N GLY A 21 8.54 -6.37 -21.93
CA GLY A 21 9.45 -6.23 -20.80
C GLY A 21 9.26 -4.96 -19.95
N GLU A 22 8.24 -4.16 -20.23
CA GLU A 22 7.97 -2.90 -19.50
C GLU A 22 6.65 -2.96 -18.73
N ILE A 23 6.65 -2.49 -17.48
CA ILE A 23 5.43 -2.38 -16.66
C ILE A 23 4.68 -1.11 -17.11
N VAL A 24 3.56 -1.29 -17.82
CA VAL A 24 2.83 -0.19 -18.46
C VAL A 24 1.76 0.39 -17.56
N ALA A 25 1.01 -0.48 -16.87
CA ALA A 25 -0.15 -0.08 -16.08
C ALA A 25 -0.38 -1.06 -14.92
N ALA A 26 -0.90 -0.55 -13.81
CA ALA A 26 -1.39 -1.35 -12.69
C ALA A 26 -2.43 -0.55 -11.93
N ALA A 27 -3.59 -1.15 -11.63
CA ALA A 27 -4.66 -0.45 -10.97
C ALA A 27 -5.54 -1.38 -10.12
N GLU A 28 -6.05 -0.85 -9.02
CA GLU A 28 -6.95 -1.51 -8.09
C GLU A 28 -8.41 -1.22 -8.47
N GLU A 29 -9.27 -2.24 -8.48
CA GLU A 29 -10.68 -2.12 -8.87
C GLU A 29 -11.45 -1.15 -7.94
N GLU A 30 -11.01 -0.97 -6.68
CA GLU A 30 -11.62 0.00 -5.77
C GLU A 30 -11.54 1.44 -6.30
N ARG A 31 -10.52 1.76 -7.09
CA ARG A 31 -10.33 3.10 -7.68
C ARG A 31 -11.43 3.41 -8.71
N PHE A 32 -11.97 2.38 -9.37
CA PHE A 32 -13.03 2.49 -10.37
C PHE A 32 -14.42 2.27 -9.77
N SER A 33 -14.61 1.15 -9.06
CA SER A 33 -15.88 0.75 -8.45
C SER A 33 -16.33 1.66 -7.32
N ARG A 34 -15.39 2.43 -6.74
CA ARG A 34 -15.58 3.28 -5.55
C ARG A 34 -16.03 2.50 -4.30
N ARG A 35 -15.88 1.17 -4.33
CA ARG A 35 -16.07 0.25 -3.21
C ARG A 35 -14.70 -0.02 -2.59
N LYS A 36 -14.48 0.42 -1.35
CA LYS A 36 -13.21 0.21 -0.64
C LYS A 36 -12.89 -1.31 -0.58
N HIS A 37 -11.64 -1.66 -0.89
CA HIS A 37 -11.11 -3.02 -1.11
C HIS A 37 -11.68 -3.75 -2.33
N GLY A 38 -12.50 -3.09 -3.17
CA GLY A 38 -13.26 -3.67 -4.27
C GLY A 38 -14.40 -4.57 -3.80
N LYS A 39 -14.11 -5.47 -2.86
CA LYS A 39 -15.01 -6.39 -2.19
C LYS A 39 -14.46 -6.81 -0.82
N ARG A 40 -15.32 -7.43 0.00
CA ARG A 40 -14.89 -8.07 1.25
C ARG A 40 -14.30 -9.45 0.95
N PRO A 41 -13.31 -9.96 1.70
CA PRO A 41 -12.66 -11.27 1.45
C PRO A 41 -13.54 -12.46 1.85
N LEU A 42 -14.78 -12.49 1.37
CA LEU A 42 -15.76 -13.53 1.68
C LEU A 42 -15.73 -14.56 0.55
N VAL A 43 -15.91 -15.85 0.87
CA VAL A 43 -15.91 -16.95 -0.11
C VAL A 43 -16.84 -16.66 -1.30
N PHE A 44 -18.04 -16.12 -1.03
CA PHE A 44 -19.04 -15.83 -2.05
C PHE A 44 -18.73 -14.60 -2.92
N SER A 45 -17.69 -13.84 -2.60
CA SER A 45 -17.24 -12.71 -3.40
C SER A 45 -16.14 -13.09 -4.40
N ALA A 46 -15.57 -14.30 -4.31
CA ALA A 46 -14.41 -14.73 -5.10
C ALA A 46 -14.65 -14.72 -6.62
N TRP A 47 -15.90 -14.70 -7.08
CA TRP A 47 -16.27 -14.56 -8.49
C TRP A 47 -16.12 -13.12 -9.03
N GLU A 48 -16.16 -12.09 -8.16
CA GLU A 48 -16.07 -10.69 -8.58
C GLU A 48 -14.66 -10.39 -9.11
N LEU A 49 -14.54 -10.01 -10.38
CA LEU A 49 -13.27 -9.74 -11.06
C LEU A 49 -12.93 -8.24 -11.11
N PRO A 50 -11.66 -7.87 -11.33
CA PRO A 50 -11.25 -6.48 -11.57
C PRO A 50 -11.56 -6.02 -13.00
N GLU A 51 -12.84 -6.04 -13.38
CA GLU A 51 -13.27 -5.81 -14.77
C GLU A 51 -12.88 -4.43 -15.29
N GLN A 52 -13.09 -3.38 -14.49
CA GLN A 52 -12.81 -2.01 -14.90
C GLN A 52 -11.31 -1.73 -14.92
N ALA A 53 -10.57 -2.22 -13.93
CA ALA A 53 -9.12 -2.07 -13.86
C ALA A 53 -8.43 -2.83 -15.01
N ALA A 54 -8.83 -4.07 -15.30
CA ALA A 54 -8.26 -4.85 -16.40
C ALA A 54 -8.57 -4.21 -17.76
N ALA A 55 -9.82 -3.82 -18.00
CA ALA A 55 -10.20 -3.17 -19.24
C ALA A 55 -9.49 -1.81 -19.41
N TRP A 56 -9.26 -1.08 -18.31
CA TRP A 56 -8.49 0.16 -18.36
C TRP A 56 -7.01 -0.09 -18.68
N CYS A 57 -6.35 -1.08 -18.06
CA CYS A 57 -4.96 -1.39 -18.34
C CYS A 57 -4.72 -1.69 -19.83
N LEU A 58 -5.62 -2.47 -20.46
CA LEU A 58 -5.56 -2.76 -21.89
C LEU A 58 -5.75 -1.50 -22.75
N ARG A 59 -6.77 -0.69 -22.46
CA ARG A 59 -7.01 0.57 -23.18
C ARG A 59 -5.84 1.55 -23.05
N GLN A 60 -5.19 1.61 -21.89
CA GLN A 60 -4.03 2.48 -21.64
C GLN A 60 -2.86 2.13 -22.56
N ALA A 61 -2.72 0.86 -22.94
CA ALA A 61 -1.71 0.38 -23.88
C ALA A 61 -2.20 0.34 -25.35
N GLY A 62 -3.44 0.71 -25.62
CA GLY A 62 -4.05 0.58 -26.95
C GLY A 62 -4.26 -0.85 -27.41
N LEU A 63 -4.45 -1.80 -26.47
CA LEU A 63 -4.59 -3.23 -26.73
C LEU A 63 -6.03 -3.71 -26.53
N GLY A 64 -6.41 -4.75 -27.28
CA GLY A 64 -7.57 -5.60 -27.02
C GLY A 64 -7.20 -6.85 -26.22
N PRO A 65 -8.18 -7.55 -25.62
CA PRO A 65 -7.92 -8.81 -24.93
C PRO A 65 -7.30 -9.91 -25.83
N GLU A 66 -7.59 -9.88 -27.13
CA GLU A 66 -7.05 -10.81 -28.14
C GLU A 66 -5.54 -10.60 -28.42
N ASP A 67 -4.98 -9.45 -28.03
CA ASP A 67 -3.56 -9.13 -28.22
C ASP A 67 -2.67 -9.75 -27.13
N LEU A 68 -3.26 -10.19 -26.01
CA LEU A 68 -2.53 -10.72 -24.86
C LEU A 68 -1.88 -12.07 -25.18
N ASP A 69 -0.59 -12.20 -24.90
CA ASP A 69 0.12 -13.47 -25.09
C ASP A 69 -0.22 -14.47 -23.96
N ALA A 70 -0.35 -13.99 -22.72
CA ALA A 70 -0.83 -14.79 -21.59
C ALA A 70 -1.45 -13.91 -20.49
N VAL A 71 -2.27 -14.53 -19.63
CA VAL A 71 -2.91 -13.89 -18.48
C VAL A 71 -2.61 -14.66 -17.21
N ALA A 72 -2.03 -14.02 -16.19
CA ALA A 72 -1.83 -14.62 -14.88
C ALA A 72 -3.07 -14.42 -14.01
N TYR A 73 -3.57 -15.51 -13.41
CA TYR A 73 -4.50 -15.44 -12.28
C TYR A 73 -3.72 -15.83 -11.01
N SER A 74 -3.58 -14.91 -10.05
CA SER A 74 -2.68 -15.03 -8.90
C SER A 74 -3.18 -15.96 -7.77
N TYR A 75 -3.71 -17.12 -8.15
CA TYR A 75 -4.13 -18.17 -7.24
C TYR A 75 -4.23 -19.51 -7.99
N ASP A 76 -3.61 -20.57 -7.48
CA ASP A 76 -3.70 -21.90 -8.08
C ASP A 76 -4.67 -22.83 -7.33
N PRO A 77 -5.87 -23.09 -7.87
CA PRO A 77 -6.84 -23.95 -7.18
C PRO A 77 -6.37 -25.40 -7.01
N THR A 78 -5.37 -25.86 -7.77
CA THR A 78 -4.85 -27.23 -7.67
C THR A 78 -3.97 -27.44 -6.44
N LEU A 79 -3.44 -26.36 -5.88
CA LEU A 79 -2.63 -26.43 -4.68
C LEU A 79 -3.46 -26.59 -3.42
N VAL A 80 -4.76 -26.24 -3.42
CA VAL A 80 -5.64 -26.30 -2.24
C VAL A 80 -5.78 -27.73 -1.73
N THR A 81 -5.27 -28.00 -0.52
CA THR A 81 -5.31 -29.31 0.15
C THR A 81 -6.09 -29.27 1.47
N GLY A 82 -6.20 -28.11 2.10
CA GLY A 82 -6.93 -27.89 3.35
C GLY A 82 -8.35 -27.33 3.16
N ARG A 83 -9.03 -27.10 4.29
CA ARG A 83 -10.32 -26.40 4.36
C ARG A 83 -10.25 -25.23 5.36
N PRO A 84 -9.42 -24.21 5.10
CA PRO A 84 -9.25 -23.10 6.05
C PRO A 84 -10.54 -22.28 6.28
N ASP A 85 -11.50 -22.26 5.33
CA ASP A 85 -12.86 -21.72 5.56
C ASP A 85 -13.93 -22.80 5.78
N GLY A 86 -13.53 -23.98 6.24
CA GLY A 86 -14.42 -25.12 6.41
C GLY A 86 -15.10 -25.52 5.10
N ASP A 87 -16.41 -25.78 5.18
CA ASP A 87 -17.20 -26.27 4.04
C ASP A 87 -17.33 -25.28 2.89
N TRP A 88 -16.99 -24.00 3.11
CA TRP A 88 -17.08 -22.96 2.09
C TRP A 88 -15.84 -22.91 1.18
N GLU A 89 -14.72 -23.51 1.55
CA GLU A 89 -13.51 -23.50 0.69
C GLU A 89 -13.77 -24.14 -0.68
N ASP A 90 -14.59 -25.20 -0.73
CA ASP A 90 -14.96 -25.87 -1.98
C ASP A 90 -15.65 -24.90 -2.97
N LEU A 91 -16.38 -23.90 -2.47
CA LEU A 91 -17.02 -22.88 -3.29
C LEU A 91 -16.00 -21.87 -3.83
N ARG A 92 -15.06 -21.38 -3.02
CA ARG A 92 -13.99 -20.47 -3.49
C ARG A 92 -13.16 -21.17 -4.56
N THR A 93 -12.73 -22.40 -4.31
CA THR A 93 -11.95 -23.20 -5.25
C THR A 93 -12.71 -23.40 -6.56
N ARG A 94 -14.02 -23.63 -6.51
CA ARG A 94 -14.85 -23.71 -7.72
C ARG A 94 -14.87 -22.39 -8.51
N TYR A 95 -14.92 -21.25 -7.83
CA TYR A 95 -14.82 -19.95 -8.50
C TYR A 95 -13.44 -19.74 -9.13
N ALA A 96 -12.35 -20.09 -8.45
CA ALA A 96 -10.99 -20.05 -9.01
C ALA A 96 -10.85 -20.92 -10.28
N VAL A 97 -11.33 -22.16 -10.25
CA VAL A 97 -11.35 -23.06 -11.42
C VAL A 97 -12.13 -22.48 -12.60
N ARG A 98 -13.15 -21.67 -12.32
CA ARG A 98 -13.97 -21.00 -13.35
C ARG A 98 -13.49 -19.61 -13.73
N ALA A 99 -12.46 -19.08 -13.07
CA ALA A 99 -11.95 -17.74 -13.31
C ALA A 99 -11.58 -17.46 -14.79
N PRO A 100 -10.99 -18.40 -15.57
CA PRO A 100 -10.74 -18.16 -16.99
C PRO A 100 -12.01 -17.86 -17.80
N ALA A 101 -13.11 -18.55 -17.51
CA ALA A 101 -14.40 -18.30 -18.18
C ALA A 101 -15.02 -16.97 -17.74
N PHE A 102 -14.95 -16.64 -16.45
CA PHE A 102 -15.40 -15.34 -15.96
C PHE A 102 -14.59 -14.20 -16.59
N LEU A 103 -13.28 -14.35 -16.70
CA LEU A 103 -12.40 -13.37 -17.35
C LEU A 103 -12.75 -13.18 -18.83
N SER A 104 -13.03 -14.25 -19.57
CA SER A 104 -13.48 -14.12 -20.97
C SER A 104 -14.84 -13.43 -21.14
N THR A 105 -15.66 -13.43 -20.09
CA THR A 105 -16.93 -12.70 -20.05
C THR A 105 -16.70 -11.22 -19.75
N ALA A 106 -15.83 -10.93 -18.76
CA ALA A 106 -15.45 -9.58 -18.37
C ALA A 106 -14.61 -8.86 -19.44
N LEU A 107 -13.81 -9.62 -20.21
CA LEU A 107 -12.94 -9.13 -21.28
C LEU A 107 -13.29 -9.87 -22.58
N PRO A 108 -14.36 -9.44 -23.30
CA PRO A 108 -14.77 -10.09 -24.54
C PRO A 108 -13.64 -10.12 -25.56
N GLY A 109 -13.31 -11.31 -26.07
CA GLY A 109 -12.18 -11.55 -26.98
C GLY A 109 -11.00 -12.27 -26.33
N LEU A 110 -10.93 -12.34 -24.99
CA LEU A 110 -9.93 -13.13 -24.29
C LEU A 110 -10.20 -14.62 -24.48
N ASP A 111 -9.20 -15.35 -24.99
CA ASP A 111 -9.21 -16.81 -24.98
C ASP A 111 -8.95 -17.34 -23.55
N PRO A 112 -9.89 -18.08 -22.93
CA PRO A 112 -9.68 -18.70 -21.61
C PRO A 112 -8.44 -19.60 -21.55
N GLY A 113 -8.01 -20.17 -22.68
CA GLY A 113 -6.80 -20.99 -22.77
C GLY A 113 -5.49 -20.24 -22.54
N ARG A 114 -5.51 -18.90 -22.59
CA ARG A 114 -4.36 -18.04 -22.27
C ARG A 114 -4.24 -17.72 -20.79
N VAL A 115 -5.19 -18.15 -19.96
CA VAL A 115 -5.14 -17.90 -18.51
C VAL A 115 -4.31 -18.99 -17.84
N THR A 116 -3.26 -18.59 -17.15
CA THR A 116 -2.36 -19.44 -16.36
C THR A 116 -2.49 -19.09 -14.89
N TYR A 117 -2.63 -20.11 -14.04
CA TYR A 117 -2.62 -19.92 -12.61
C TYR A 117 -1.18 -19.73 -12.11
N VAL A 118 -0.96 -18.71 -11.28
CA VAL A 118 0.30 -18.46 -10.61
C VAL A 118 0.05 -18.60 -9.11
N PRO A 119 0.81 -19.45 -8.38
CA PRO A 119 0.61 -19.61 -6.94
C PRO A 119 0.67 -18.27 -6.21
N HIS A 120 -0.23 -18.05 -5.26
CA HIS A 120 -0.48 -16.75 -4.66
C HIS A 120 0.77 -16.11 -4.05
N HIS A 121 1.52 -16.88 -3.25
CA HIS A 121 2.76 -16.39 -2.64
C HIS A 121 3.92 -16.26 -3.63
N VAL A 122 3.90 -16.99 -4.76
CA VAL A 122 4.86 -16.79 -5.85
C VAL A 122 4.55 -15.46 -6.55
N ALA A 123 3.28 -15.13 -6.76
CA ALA A 123 2.88 -13.83 -7.28
C ALA A 123 3.30 -12.69 -6.33
N HIS A 124 3.10 -12.82 -5.01
CA HIS A 124 3.66 -11.86 -4.05
C HIS A 124 5.19 -11.76 -4.13
N ALA A 125 5.89 -12.89 -4.18
CA ALA A 125 7.34 -12.90 -4.27
C ALA A 125 7.82 -12.19 -5.55
N ALA A 126 7.18 -12.44 -6.69
CA ALA A 126 7.48 -11.79 -7.96
C ALA A 126 7.15 -10.29 -7.94
N SER A 127 6.07 -9.88 -7.28
CA SER A 127 5.72 -8.47 -7.14
C SER A 127 6.76 -7.70 -6.33
N ALA A 128 7.62 -8.37 -5.57
CA ALA A 128 8.76 -7.73 -4.90
C ALA A 128 10.11 -8.03 -5.55
N GLY A 129 10.55 -9.29 -5.56
CA GLY A 129 11.87 -9.67 -6.06
C GLY A 129 12.12 -9.27 -7.52
N LEU A 130 11.10 -9.36 -8.38
CA LEU A 130 11.21 -8.94 -9.79
C LEU A 130 10.82 -7.48 -10.04
N ALA A 131 10.23 -6.78 -9.07
CA ALA A 131 9.81 -5.39 -9.22
C ALA A 131 10.74 -4.40 -8.50
N CYS A 132 11.56 -4.89 -7.55
CA CYS A 132 12.35 -4.07 -6.66
C CYS A 132 13.34 -3.15 -7.39
N ARG A 133 13.60 -2.01 -6.76
CA ARG A 133 14.58 -1.00 -7.18
C ARG A 133 15.70 -0.94 -6.17
N TRP A 134 16.81 -1.60 -6.47
CA TRP A 134 18.01 -1.53 -5.64
C TRP A 134 18.82 -0.28 -5.94
N SER A 135 19.57 0.17 -4.95
CA SER A 135 20.57 1.22 -5.19
C SER A 135 21.75 0.68 -6.01
N GLY A 136 22.28 1.54 -6.90
CA GLY A 136 23.45 1.23 -7.73
C GLY A 136 23.16 0.33 -8.94
N THR A 137 24.23 -0.28 -9.49
CA THR A 137 24.19 -1.07 -10.74
C THR A 137 24.39 -2.57 -10.51
N ALA A 138 24.41 -3.03 -9.25
CA ALA A 138 24.54 -4.45 -8.94
C ALA A 138 23.26 -5.20 -9.35
N GLY A 139 23.38 -6.50 -9.67
CA GLY A 139 22.30 -7.36 -10.16
C GLY A 139 21.05 -7.39 -9.26
N ARG A 140 20.02 -8.11 -9.73
CA ARG A 140 18.68 -8.12 -9.12
C ARG A 140 18.51 -9.17 -8.03
N ASP A 141 19.55 -9.96 -7.77
CA ASP A 141 19.53 -11.03 -6.78
C ASP A 141 19.21 -10.49 -5.39
N CYS A 142 18.32 -11.19 -4.69
CA CYS A 142 17.89 -10.81 -3.36
C CYS A 142 17.23 -11.98 -2.62
N ALA A 143 17.27 -11.93 -1.29
CA ALA A 143 16.33 -12.67 -0.47
C ALA A 143 14.92 -12.10 -0.66
N VAL A 144 13.89 -12.94 -0.59
CA VAL A 144 12.49 -12.52 -0.63
C VAL A 144 11.73 -13.17 0.52
N LEU A 145 10.95 -12.35 1.22
CA LEU A 145 10.11 -12.75 2.35
C LEU A 145 8.69 -12.25 2.11
N VAL A 146 7.78 -13.19 1.88
CA VAL A 146 6.34 -12.93 1.79
C VAL A 146 5.71 -13.31 3.11
N CYS A 147 5.01 -12.39 3.75
CA CYS A 147 4.24 -12.66 4.95
C CYS A 147 2.84 -12.09 4.80
N ASP A 148 1.84 -12.96 4.80
CA ASP A 148 0.49 -12.62 4.38
C ASP A 148 -0.57 -13.20 5.32
N GLY A 149 -1.83 -12.87 5.08
CA GLY A 149 -2.95 -13.55 5.73
C GLY A 149 -2.97 -15.02 5.32
N ARG A 150 -3.18 -15.27 4.03
CA ARG A 150 -3.19 -16.62 3.46
C ARG A 150 -3.10 -16.60 1.94
N GLY A 151 -2.72 -17.73 1.39
CA GLY A 151 -2.90 -18.09 -0.02
C GLY A 151 -3.78 -19.33 -0.11
N GLU A 152 -3.34 -20.30 -0.89
CA GLU A 152 -4.00 -21.59 -1.09
C GLU A 152 -4.03 -22.41 0.21
N ASN A 153 -2.86 -22.71 0.79
CA ASN A 153 -2.73 -23.40 2.10
C ASN A 153 -1.58 -22.90 2.97
N VAL A 154 -0.84 -21.89 2.52
CA VAL A 154 0.28 -21.31 3.28
C VAL A 154 -0.01 -19.85 3.59
N SER A 155 0.70 -19.26 4.53
CA SER A 155 0.60 -17.84 4.94
C SER A 155 1.92 -17.07 4.78
N HIS A 156 2.94 -17.77 4.30
CA HIS A 156 4.32 -17.30 4.28
C HIS A 156 5.10 -18.01 3.19
N LEU A 157 6.04 -17.29 2.58
CA LEU A 157 7.07 -17.83 1.69
C LEU A 157 8.39 -17.12 1.97
N ALA A 158 9.45 -17.88 2.20
CA ALA A 158 10.82 -17.41 2.32
C ALA A 158 11.67 -18.06 1.22
N GLY A 159 12.43 -17.25 0.49
CA GLY A 159 13.21 -17.73 -0.64
C GLY A 159 14.24 -16.71 -1.14
N ARG A 160 14.79 -16.95 -2.33
CA ARG A 160 15.64 -15.98 -3.02
C ARG A 160 15.33 -15.93 -4.51
N TYR A 161 15.55 -14.77 -5.10
CA TYR A 161 15.67 -14.62 -6.54
C TYR A 161 17.15 -14.64 -6.93
N ARG A 162 17.49 -15.44 -7.94
CA ARG A 162 18.79 -15.44 -8.59
C ARG A 162 18.60 -15.48 -10.10
N ASP A 163 19.16 -14.52 -10.82
CA ASP A 163 18.99 -14.40 -12.27
C ASP A 163 17.50 -14.36 -12.72
N GLY A 164 16.63 -13.83 -11.85
CA GLY A 164 15.17 -13.77 -12.08
C GLY A 164 14.41 -15.05 -11.70
N GLU A 165 15.09 -16.12 -11.29
CA GLU A 165 14.46 -17.37 -10.89
C GLU A 165 14.24 -17.44 -9.38
N LEU A 166 13.05 -17.87 -8.96
CA LEU A 166 12.69 -18.03 -7.55
C LEU A 166 13.08 -19.42 -7.02
N GLU A 167 13.93 -19.45 -6.01
CA GLU A 167 14.15 -20.63 -5.16
C GLU A 167 13.38 -20.46 -3.85
N VAL A 168 12.36 -21.29 -3.64
CA VAL A 168 11.60 -21.34 -2.39
C VAL A 168 12.34 -22.22 -1.37
N LEU A 169 12.61 -21.67 -0.19
CA LEU A 169 13.37 -22.35 0.87
C LEU A 169 12.48 -22.80 2.03
N ALA A 170 11.43 -22.03 2.34
CA ALA A 170 10.45 -22.36 3.36
C ALA A 170 9.09 -21.75 3.02
N ALA A 171 8.04 -22.39 3.51
CA ALA A 171 6.67 -21.88 3.49
C ALA A 171 5.97 -22.31 4.79
N GLN A 172 5.11 -21.45 5.34
CA GLN A 172 4.37 -21.77 6.56
C GLN A 172 2.96 -22.23 6.22
N GLU A 173 2.66 -23.50 6.52
CA GLU A 173 1.31 -24.04 6.34
C GLU A 173 0.31 -23.43 7.35
N LEU A 174 -0.92 -23.26 6.88
CA LEU A 174 -2.08 -22.95 7.72
C LEU A 174 -2.32 -24.11 8.72
N PRO A 175 -2.81 -23.83 9.95
CA PRO A 175 -3.49 -22.59 10.37
C PRO A 175 -2.56 -21.49 10.91
N HIS A 176 -1.24 -21.69 10.92
CA HIS A 176 -0.33 -20.70 11.47
C HIS A 176 -0.16 -19.52 10.50
N SER A 177 -0.61 -18.33 10.89
CA SER A 177 -0.50 -17.11 10.09
C SER A 177 -0.33 -15.88 10.97
N LEU A 178 0.74 -15.12 10.73
CA LEU A 178 0.95 -13.83 11.39
C LEU A 178 -0.05 -12.78 10.88
N GLY A 179 -0.43 -12.83 9.60
CA GLY A 179 -1.43 -11.94 9.03
C GLY A 179 -2.81 -12.18 9.65
N LEU A 180 -3.28 -13.43 9.71
CA LEU A 180 -4.58 -13.75 10.32
C LEU A 180 -4.59 -13.50 11.83
N MET A 181 -3.48 -13.73 12.53
CA MET A 181 -3.34 -13.37 13.94
C MET A 181 -3.50 -11.85 14.16
N TYR A 182 -2.90 -11.05 13.29
CA TYR A 182 -3.00 -9.60 13.36
C TYR A 182 -4.42 -9.10 13.00
N GLU A 183 -5.09 -9.77 12.05
CA GLU A 183 -6.51 -9.56 11.75
C GLU A 183 -7.42 -9.91 12.93
N ASP A 184 -7.16 -11.03 13.62
CA ASP A 184 -7.98 -11.48 14.75
C ASP A 184 -7.89 -10.50 15.92
N VAL A 185 -6.69 -9.99 16.26
CA VAL A 185 -6.56 -8.93 17.28
C VAL A 185 -7.18 -7.61 16.80
N THR A 186 -7.14 -7.32 15.50
CA THR A 186 -7.79 -6.13 14.91
C THR A 186 -9.30 -6.16 15.18
N GLU A 187 -9.95 -7.30 14.95
CA GLU A 187 -11.37 -7.50 15.26
C GLU A 187 -11.66 -7.44 16.76
N HIS A 188 -10.81 -8.07 17.59
CA HIS A 188 -10.95 -8.03 19.05
C HIS A 188 -10.87 -6.60 19.62
N LEU A 189 -10.06 -5.75 18.98
CA LEU A 189 -9.93 -4.33 19.29
C LEU A 189 -11.01 -3.47 18.62
N GLY A 190 -12.11 -4.06 18.14
CA GLY A 190 -13.29 -3.35 17.63
C GLY A 190 -13.09 -2.71 16.26
N PHE A 191 -11.99 -3.03 15.57
CA PHE A 191 -11.69 -2.53 14.23
C PHE A 191 -12.12 -3.53 13.14
N LEU A 192 -12.18 -3.06 11.90
CA LEU A 192 -12.62 -3.89 10.78
C LEU A 192 -11.49 -4.81 10.28
N ARG A 193 -11.69 -6.13 10.46
CA ARG A 193 -10.84 -7.18 9.87
C ARG A 193 -10.63 -7.04 8.36
N SER A 194 -9.42 -7.36 7.92
CA SER A 194 -8.92 -7.24 6.54
C SER A 194 -9.16 -5.84 5.98
N SER A 195 -8.89 -4.81 6.78
CA SER A 195 -9.08 -3.41 6.39
C SER A 195 -8.34 -2.43 7.31
N ASP A 196 -8.45 -2.60 8.63
CA ASP A 196 -8.07 -1.61 9.64
C ASP A 196 -6.86 -2.03 10.50
N GLU A 197 -6.07 -3.01 10.07
CA GLU A 197 -4.88 -3.51 10.78
C GLU A 197 -3.89 -2.36 11.10
N TYR A 198 -3.77 -1.38 10.20
CA TYR A 198 -2.94 -0.21 10.45
C TYR A 198 -3.38 0.62 11.67
N LYS A 199 -4.63 0.47 12.16
CA LYS A 199 -5.10 1.11 13.41
C LYS A 199 -4.50 0.44 14.62
N VAL A 200 -4.32 -0.89 14.60
CA VAL A 200 -3.60 -1.62 15.66
C VAL A 200 -2.15 -1.17 15.70
N MET A 201 -1.50 -1.02 14.54
CA MET A 201 -0.15 -0.48 14.44
C MET A 201 -0.05 0.94 15.01
N ALA A 202 -1.02 1.81 14.75
CA ALA A 202 -1.06 3.15 15.34
C ALA A 202 -1.32 3.11 16.85
N LEU A 203 -2.28 2.30 17.30
CA LEU A 203 -2.64 2.14 18.71
C LEU A 203 -1.47 1.59 19.55
N ALA A 204 -0.63 0.74 18.97
CA ALA A 204 0.57 0.21 19.61
C ALA A 204 1.53 1.30 20.13
N SER A 205 1.60 2.46 19.46
CA SER A 205 2.44 3.60 19.90
C SER A 205 1.97 4.28 21.19
N TYR A 206 0.73 4.00 21.63
CA TYR A 206 0.16 4.52 22.87
C TYR A 206 0.33 3.58 24.07
N GLY A 207 0.80 2.35 23.83
CA GLY A 207 0.89 1.29 24.83
C GLY A 207 2.31 0.95 25.26
N ARG A 208 2.40 -0.01 26.18
CA ARG A 208 3.63 -0.70 26.57
C ARG A 208 3.44 -2.20 26.33
N PRO A 209 4.48 -2.94 25.88
CA PRO A 209 4.36 -4.36 25.54
C PRO A 209 4.31 -5.26 26.80
N ARG A 210 3.31 -5.06 27.68
CA ARG A 210 3.18 -5.74 28.96
C ARG A 210 2.92 -7.25 28.85
N HIS A 211 2.37 -7.70 27.74
CA HIS A 211 2.00 -9.09 27.51
C HIS A 211 3.01 -9.85 26.64
N LEU A 212 4.12 -9.20 26.26
CA LEU A 212 5.08 -9.75 25.31
C LEU A 212 5.63 -11.12 25.72
N GLU A 213 6.01 -11.31 26.98
CA GLU A 213 6.55 -12.60 27.46
C GLU A 213 5.55 -13.74 27.28
N SER A 214 4.28 -13.51 27.61
CA SER A 214 3.24 -14.53 27.40
C SER A 214 2.99 -14.78 25.91
N LEU A 215 3.01 -13.74 25.07
CA LEU A 215 2.84 -13.90 23.63
C LEU A 215 4.02 -14.63 22.96
N ARG A 216 5.23 -14.62 23.53
CA ARG A 216 6.36 -15.42 23.04
C ARG A 216 6.12 -16.93 23.17
N GLU A 217 5.33 -17.35 24.15
CA GLU A 217 4.95 -18.76 24.32
C GLU A 217 3.93 -19.21 23.27
N LEU A 218 3.12 -18.29 22.74
CA LEU A 218 2.05 -18.58 21.78
C LEU A 218 2.45 -18.32 20.32
N ILE A 219 3.40 -17.41 20.09
CA ILE A 219 3.81 -16.96 18.76
C ILE A 219 5.32 -17.09 18.66
N TYR A 220 5.83 -18.12 17.99
CA TYR A 220 7.26 -18.41 17.97
C TYR A 220 7.76 -18.92 16.62
N PRO A 221 8.96 -18.50 16.16
CA PRO A 221 9.59 -19.10 15.01
C PRO A 221 10.05 -20.52 15.34
N THR A 222 10.05 -21.40 14.35
CA THR A 222 10.41 -22.83 14.52
C THR A 222 11.87 -23.13 14.21
N GLY A 223 12.64 -22.13 13.74
CA GLY A 223 14.08 -22.25 13.43
C GLY A 223 14.40 -22.90 12.08
N ASP A 224 13.38 -23.34 11.34
CA ASP A 224 13.47 -23.95 10.01
C ASP A 224 12.91 -23.02 8.91
N GLY A 225 12.77 -21.73 9.21
CA GLY A 225 12.16 -20.73 8.32
C GLY A 225 10.64 -20.62 8.48
N GLY A 226 10.02 -21.42 9.36
CA GLY A 226 8.62 -21.32 9.74
C GLY A 226 8.37 -20.63 11.09
N PHE A 227 7.10 -20.61 11.48
CA PHE A 227 6.61 -20.14 12.77
C PHE A 227 5.31 -20.83 13.18
N ARG A 228 4.99 -20.76 14.47
CA ARG A 228 3.70 -21.16 15.01
C ARG A 228 2.98 -19.99 15.62
N VAL A 229 1.67 -20.00 15.41
CA VAL A 229 0.70 -19.20 16.14
C VAL A 229 -0.26 -20.19 16.78
N GLU A 230 -0.15 -20.36 18.09
CA GLU A 230 -1.07 -21.16 18.89
C GLU A 230 -2.39 -20.40 19.08
N PRO A 231 -3.51 -21.06 19.41
CA PRO A 231 -4.78 -20.38 19.72
C PRO A 231 -4.61 -19.36 20.85
N ILE A 232 -5.11 -18.14 20.63
CA ILE A 232 -4.94 -17.02 21.57
C ILE A 232 -6.31 -16.60 22.13
N ASP A 233 -6.45 -16.61 23.45
CA ASP A 233 -7.59 -15.99 24.14
C ASP A 233 -7.29 -14.50 24.38
N TRP A 234 -7.63 -13.66 23.41
CA TRP A 234 -7.45 -12.21 23.50
C TRP A 234 -8.15 -11.60 24.72
N GLY A 235 -9.27 -12.19 25.15
CA GLY A 235 -10.03 -11.77 26.33
C GLY A 235 -9.26 -11.90 27.65
N GLY A 236 -8.27 -12.79 27.69
CA GLY A 236 -7.34 -12.94 28.81
C GLY A 236 -6.35 -11.79 28.98
N TYR A 237 -6.09 -11.01 27.91
CA TYR A 237 -5.17 -9.88 27.93
C TYR A 237 -5.89 -8.53 28.06
N ALA A 238 -6.93 -8.31 27.26
CA ALA A 238 -7.77 -7.13 27.32
C ALA A 238 -9.21 -7.49 26.97
N LYS A 239 -10.17 -6.79 27.56
CA LYS A 239 -11.59 -6.98 27.21
C LYS A 239 -11.81 -6.69 25.72
N ALA A 240 -12.63 -7.49 25.05
CA ALA A 240 -13.02 -7.20 23.66
C ALA A 240 -13.66 -5.82 23.57
N LEU A 241 -13.22 -5.01 22.60
CA LEU A 241 -13.70 -3.66 22.39
C LEU A 241 -14.88 -3.70 21.41
N PRO A 242 -16.08 -3.23 21.80
CA PRO A 242 -17.17 -3.06 20.86
C PRO A 242 -16.78 -2.06 19.77
N LYS A 243 -17.34 -2.24 18.57
CA LYS A 243 -17.16 -1.29 17.48
C LYS A 243 -17.50 0.13 17.93
N ASP A 244 -16.63 1.08 17.56
CA ASP A 244 -16.74 2.52 17.85
C ASP A 244 -16.66 2.89 19.35
N ALA A 245 -16.38 1.94 20.24
CA ALA A 245 -16.15 2.21 21.65
C ALA A 245 -14.74 2.81 21.89
N PRO A 246 -14.57 3.69 22.89
CA PRO A 246 -13.25 4.22 23.23
C PRO A 246 -12.35 3.12 23.79
N TRP A 247 -11.13 3.03 23.28
CA TRP A 247 -10.10 2.14 23.80
C TRP A 247 -9.51 2.65 25.13
N THR A 248 -8.80 1.77 25.84
CA THR A 248 -8.13 2.05 27.14
C THR A 248 -6.64 1.71 27.05
N SER A 249 -5.87 1.99 28.12
CA SER A 249 -4.47 1.58 28.20
C SER A 249 -4.25 0.09 28.00
N ASP A 250 -5.17 -0.76 28.45
CA ASP A 250 -5.03 -2.22 28.32
C ASP A 250 -5.13 -2.66 26.85
N HIS A 251 -5.99 -2.01 26.07
CA HIS A 251 -6.10 -2.22 24.63
C HIS A 251 -4.83 -1.76 23.91
N ALA A 252 -4.27 -0.60 24.31
CA ALA A 252 -3.01 -0.10 23.77
C ALA A 252 -1.83 -1.00 24.14
N ASP A 253 -1.77 -1.51 25.37
CA ASP A 253 -0.74 -2.44 25.83
C ASP A 253 -0.83 -3.79 25.10
N LEU A 254 -2.04 -4.29 24.81
CA LEU A 254 -2.24 -5.46 23.96
C LEU A 254 -1.72 -5.20 22.53
N ALA A 255 -2.13 -4.10 21.90
CA ALA A 255 -1.65 -3.74 20.56
C ALA A 255 -0.12 -3.61 20.51
N ALA A 256 0.49 -2.96 21.52
CA ALA A 256 1.93 -2.83 21.65
C ALA A 256 2.63 -4.18 21.83
N SER A 257 2.04 -5.10 22.60
CA SER A 257 2.61 -6.43 22.84
C SER A 257 2.56 -7.29 21.58
N VAL A 258 1.45 -7.27 20.83
CA VAL A 258 1.31 -8.01 19.56
C VAL A 258 2.23 -7.43 18.49
N GLN A 259 2.27 -6.11 18.35
CA GLN A 259 3.17 -5.43 17.42
C GLN A 259 4.63 -5.79 17.70
N ALA A 260 5.08 -5.68 18.96
CA ALA A 260 6.44 -6.06 19.34
C ALA A 260 6.75 -7.54 19.05
N ARG A 261 5.78 -8.44 19.26
CA ARG A 261 5.98 -9.87 19.00
C ARG A 261 6.02 -10.19 17.50
N LEU A 262 5.15 -9.59 16.70
CA LEU A 262 5.18 -9.69 15.24
C LEU A 262 6.58 -9.33 14.70
N GLU A 263 7.09 -8.20 15.16
CA GLU A 263 8.41 -7.70 14.77
C GLU A 263 9.56 -8.64 15.17
N GLU A 264 9.52 -9.23 16.38
CA GLU A 264 10.54 -10.20 16.82
C GLU A 264 10.56 -11.43 15.92
N VAL A 265 9.38 -11.99 15.61
CA VAL A 265 9.28 -13.17 14.72
C VAL A 265 9.80 -12.84 13.33
N LEU A 266 9.41 -11.69 12.76
CA LEU A 266 9.88 -11.28 11.43
C LEU A 266 11.39 -11.09 11.39
N LEU A 267 11.99 -10.54 12.45
CA LEU A 267 13.43 -10.36 12.56
C LEU A 267 14.18 -11.69 12.63
N GLU A 268 13.64 -12.68 13.36
CA GLU A 268 14.18 -14.03 13.42
C GLU A 268 14.09 -14.76 12.06
N LEU A 269 12.95 -14.64 11.36
CA LEU A 269 12.77 -15.17 10.00
C LEU A 269 13.75 -14.53 9.00
N ALA A 270 13.95 -13.21 9.09
CA ALA A 270 14.88 -12.47 8.25
C ALA A 270 16.34 -12.93 8.48
N ARG A 271 16.73 -13.17 9.75
CA ARG A 271 18.06 -13.71 10.10
C ARG A 271 18.26 -15.11 9.53
N TRP A 272 17.28 -16.01 9.74
CA TRP A 272 17.32 -17.34 9.16
C TRP A 272 17.46 -17.29 7.64
N LEU A 273 16.67 -16.43 6.97
CA LEU A 273 16.71 -16.31 5.52
C LEU A 273 18.07 -15.80 5.02
N HIS A 274 18.66 -14.82 5.70
CA HIS A 274 20.00 -14.35 5.38
C HIS A 274 21.05 -15.44 5.54
N GLU A 275 21.02 -16.20 6.63
CA GLU A 275 21.95 -17.33 6.86
C GLU A 275 21.84 -18.40 5.78
N ARG A 276 20.63 -18.68 5.29
CA ARG A 276 20.38 -19.68 4.24
C ARG A 276 20.77 -19.22 2.84
N THR A 277 20.62 -17.94 2.55
CA THR A 277 20.76 -17.41 1.19
C THR A 277 22.11 -16.74 0.93
N GLY A 278 22.69 -16.09 1.96
CA GLY A 278 23.86 -15.23 1.86
C GLY A 278 23.58 -13.87 1.20
N GLU A 279 22.32 -13.57 0.88
CA GLU A 279 21.95 -12.35 0.14
C GLU A 279 22.00 -11.13 1.05
N ARG A 280 22.45 -10.00 0.50
CA ARG A 280 22.60 -8.73 1.23
C ARG A 280 21.38 -7.82 1.15
N ARG A 281 20.41 -8.20 0.31
CA ARG A 281 19.21 -7.42 -0.02
C ARG A 281 17.96 -8.23 0.27
N LEU A 282 16.95 -7.60 0.86
CA LEU A 282 15.68 -8.24 1.22
C LEU A 282 14.50 -7.55 0.55
N ALA A 283 13.75 -8.29 -0.27
CA ALA A 283 12.49 -7.87 -0.84
C ALA A 283 11.31 -8.38 0.01
N LEU A 284 10.35 -7.50 0.31
CA LEU A 284 9.19 -7.78 1.18
C LEU A 284 7.88 -7.62 0.41
N ALA A 285 6.98 -8.60 0.57
CA ALA A 285 5.59 -8.58 0.08
C ALA A 285 4.64 -9.33 1.04
N GLY A 286 3.36 -9.42 0.68
CA GLY A 286 2.28 -9.90 1.54
C GLY A 286 1.75 -8.77 2.44
N GLY A 287 0.50 -8.88 2.90
CA GLY A 287 -0.18 -7.80 3.64
C GLY A 287 0.60 -7.31 4.88
N VAL A 288 1.39 -8.17 5.52
CA VAL A 288 2.20 -7.81 6.68
C VAL A 288 3.34 -6.84 6.32
N ALA A 289 3.83 -6.86 5.07
CA ALA A 289 4.88 -5.93 4.60
C ALA A 289 4.38 -4.47 4.48
N LEU A 290 3.08 -4.20 4.67
CA LEU A 290 2.56 -2.83 4.86
C LEU A 290 2.82 -2.27 6.27
N ASN A 291 3.32 -3.10 7.20
CA ASN A 291 3.69 -2.72 8.56
C ASN A 291 5.04 -1.98 8.55
N CYS A 292 4.98 -0.66 8.42
CA CYS A 292 6.16 0.20 8.31
C CYS A 292 7.05 0.21 9.56
N VAL A 293 6.49 -0.11 10.73
CA VAL A 293 7.26 -0.23 11.97
C VAL A 293 8.14 -1.47 11.91
N ALA A 294 7.58 -2.62 11.52
CA ALA A 294 8.33 -3.85 11.32
C ALA A 294 9.40 -3.72 10.23
N ASN A 295 9.07 -3.11 9.09
CA ASN A 295 10.03 -2.90 8.00
C ASN A 295 11.27 -2.10 8.44
N THR A 296 11.06 -1.09 9.28
CA THR A 296 12.16 -0.26 9.82
C THR A 296 13.04 -1.07 10.75
N ARG A 297 12.44 -1.90 11.59
CA ARG A 297 13.20 -2.78 12.49
C ARG A 297 13.99 -3.84 11.72
N LEU A 298 13.41 -4.41 10.65
CA LEU A 298 14.11 -5.32 9.74
C LEU A 298 15.34 -4.68 9.10
N LEU A 299 15.25 -3.42 8.68
CA LEU A 299 16.39 -2.69 8.14
C LEU A 299 17.43 -2.34 9.21
N ALA A 300 16.99 -1.85 10.37
CA ALA A 300 17.89 -1.31 11.40
C ALA A 300 18.58 -2.40 12.24
N GLU A 301 17.91 -3.53 12.47
CA GLU A 301 18.38 -4.61 13.36
C GLU A 301 18.61 -5.94 12.64
N GLY A 302 18.18 -6.06 11.38
CA GLY A 302 18.36 -7.23 10.54
C GLY A 302 19.72 -7.27 9.85
N PRO A 303 20.07 -8.40 9.22
CA PRO A 303 21.38 -8.60 8.61
C PRO A 303 21.50 -8.08 7.17
N PHE A 304 20.50 -7.38 6.65
CA PHE A 304 20.45 -6.91 5.26
C PHE A 304 20.90 -5.46 5.15
N ASP A 305 21.64 -5.12 4.09
CA ASP A 305 22.07 -3.75 3.82
C ASP A 305 20.94 -2.87 3.28
N GLU A 306 20.07 -3.48 2.46
CA GLU A 306 18.95 -2.82 1.82
C GLU A 306 17.69 -3.69 2.00
N VAL A 307 16.61 -3.03 2.39
CA VAL A 307 15.28 -3.64 2.48
C VAL A 307 14.35 -2.86 1.56
N TRP A 308 13.67 -3.57 0.66
CA TRP A 308 12.68 -2.99 -0.24
C TRP A 308 11.33 -3.66 0.00
N ALA A 309 10.32 -2.86 0.35
CA ALA A 309 8.95 -3.33 0.48
C ALA A 309 8.12 -2.87 -0.72
N GLN A 310 7.27 -3.75 -1.25
CA GLN A 310 6.38 -3.44 -2.37
C GLN A 310 5.33 -2.38 -1.94
N PRO A 311 5.24 -1.21 -2.60
CA PRO A 311 4.15 -0.23 -2.40
C PRO A 311 2.74 -0.82 -2.33
N ALA A 312 2.43 -1.78 -3.20
CA ALA A 312 1.17 -2.52 -3.21
C ALA A 312 1.34 -3.92 -2.58
N ALA A 313 1.99 -4.03 -1.42
CA ALA A 313 2.40 -5.34 -0.86
C ALA A 313 1.25 -6.28 -0.50
N GLY A 314 0.03 -5.78 -0.27
CA GLY A 314 -1.16 -6.62 -0.08
C GLY A 314 -1.59 -7.34 -1.36
N ASP A 315 -2.77 -7.97 -1.35
CA ASP A 315 -3.23 -8.83 -2.43
C ASP A 315 -3.26 -8.12 -3.80
N SER A 316 -3.47 -6.80 -3.81
CA SER A 316 -3.44 -6.05 -5.07
C SER A 316 -2.12 -6.23 -5.82
N GLY A 317 -0.98 -6.24 -5.14
CA GLY A 317 0.35 -6.44 -5.76
C GLY A 317 0.53 -7.76 -6.49
N THR A 318 -0.28 -8.78 -6.18
CA THR A 318 -0.16 -10.09 -6.83
C THR A 318 -0.55 -10.05 -8.30
N ALA A 319 -1.37 -9.07 -8.73
CA ALA A 319 -1.62 -8.84 -10.15
C ALA A 319 -0.32 -8.48 -10.89
N LEU A 320 0.45 -7.51 -10.36
CA LEU A 320 1.75 -7.16 -10.93
C LEU A 320 2.71 -8.33 -10.90
N GLY A 321 2.81 -9.03 -9.77
CA GLY A 321 3.69 -10.17 -9.63
C GLY A 321 3.37 -11.33 -10.57
N GLY A 322 2.09 -11.62 -10.80
CA GLY A 322 1.66 -12.63 -11.78
C GLY A 322 2.11 -12.27 -13.21
N ALA A 323 1.94 -11.01 -13.62
CA ALA A 323 2.40 -10.55 -14.93
C ALA A 323 3.93 -10.65 -15.07
N LEU A 324 4.68 -10.24 -14.05
CA LEU A 324 6.15 -10.34 -14.01
C LEU A 324 6.63 -11.80 -14.06
N HIS A 325 5.96 -12.68 -13.33
CA HIS A 325 6.26 -14.11 -13.33
C HIS A 325 6.07 -14.74 -14.72
N LEU A 326 4.98 -14.42 -15.42
CA LEU A 326 4.78 -14.88 -16.80
C LEU A 326 5.81 -14.28 -17.77
N SER A 327 6.12 -12.99 -17.62
CA SER A 327 7.15 -12.31 -18.41
C SER A 327 8.50 -13.02 -18.30
N GLN A 328 8.92 -13.36 -17.08
CA GLN A 328 10.12 -14.15 -16.80
C GLN A 328 10.03 -15.55 -17.43
N ALA A 329 8.93 -16.29 -17.21
CA ALA A 329 8.75 -17.65 -17.69
C ALA A 329 8.73 -17.77 -19.23
N HIS A 330 8.35 -16.70 -19.93
CA HIS A 330 8.38 -16.60 -21.38
C HIS A 330 9.72 -16.10 -21.95
N GLY A 331 10.74 -15.88 -21.11
CA GLY A 331 12.06 -15.43 -21.54
C GLY A 331 12.14 -13.94 -21.88
N GLU A 332 11.21 -13.13 -21.38
CA GLU A 332 11.16 -11.68 -21.57
C GLU A 332 11.12 -10.99 -20.20
N PRO A 333 12.21 -11.04 -19.43
CA PRO A 333 12.26 -10.48 -18.08
C PRO A 333 11.95 -8.99 -18.11
N ALA A 334 10.98 -8.57 -17.29
CA ALA A 334 10.60 -7.17 -17.22
C ALA A 334 11.58 -6.36 -16.34
N GLY A 335 11.72 -5.06 -16.64
CA GLY A 335 12.47 -4.12 -15.82
C GLY A 335 11.89 -3.95 -14.40
N PRO A 336 12.61 -3.24 -13.50
CA PRO A 336 12.06 -2.87 -12.20
C PRO A 336 10.86 -1.95 -12.34
N MET A 337 9.98 -1.96 -11.33
CA MET A 337 8.79 -1.09 -11.30
C MET A 337 9.19 0.36 -11.55
N PRO A 338 8.58 1.09 -12.50
CA PRO A 338 9.02 2.45 -12.89
C PRO A 338 8.73 3.52 -11.82
N GLY A 339 8.00 3.16 -10.76
CA GLY A 339 7.46 4.04 -9.74
C GLY A 339 6.02 3.62 -9.44
N VAL A 340 5.32 4.36 -8.58
CA VAL A 340 3.93 4.04 -8.19
C VAL A 340 2.88 4.62 -9.12
N ALA A 341 3.24 5.56 -10.00
CA ALA A 341 2.35 6.26 -10.92
C ALA A 341 1.90 5.37 -12.10
N LEU A 342 1.24 4.26 -11.79
CA LEU A 342 0.82 3.20 -12.72
C LEU A 342 -0.69 3.19 -13.00
N GLY A 343 -1.47 3.98 -12.26
CA GLY A 343 -2.92 4.10 -12.42
C GLY A 343 -3.36 5.11 -13.49
N ARG A 344 -4.62 5.56 -13.39
CA ARG A 344 -5.27 6.48 -14.33
C ARG A 344 -4.63 7.86 -14.32
N GLY A 345 -4.34 8.39 -15.51
CA GLY A 345 -3.96 9.79 -15.73
C GLY A 345 -5.00 10.52 -16.58
N PHE A 346 -4.96 11.84 -16.55
CA PHE A 346 -5.86 12.73 -17.29
C PHE A 346 -5.03 13.87 -17.89
N THR A 347 -5.43 14.33 -19.07
CA THR A 347 -4.84 15.50 -19.75
C THR A 347 -5.37 16.81 -19.14
N ASP A 348 -4.61 17.89 -19.29
CA ASP A 348 -5.02 19.24 -18.87
C ASP A 348 -6.35 19.65 -19.51
N GLU A 349 -6.60 19.23 -20.76
CA GLU A 349 -7.84 19.50 -21.48
C GLU A 349 -9.03 18.74 -20.89
N GLU A 350 -8.87 17.45 -20.57
CA GLU A 350 -9.91 16.66 -19.92
C GLU A 350 -10.27 17.21 -18.53
N LEU A 351 -9.26 17.62 -17.76
CA LEU A 351 -9.45 18.20 -16.44
C LEU A 351 -10.20 19.55 -16.51
N GLY A 352 -9.81 20.41 -17.46
CA GLY A 352 -10.49 21.69 -17.68
C GLY A 352 -11.94 21.50 -18.12
N ALA A 353 -12.19 20.55 -19.03
CA ALA A 353 -13.53 20.22 -19.50
C ALA A 353 -14.46 19.77 -18.35
N TRP A 354 -13.94 19.00 -17.38
CA TRP A 354 -14.71 18.63 -16.20
C TRP A 354 -15.11 19.84 -15.35
N LEU A 355 -14.20 20.79 -15.14
CA LEU A 355 -14.47 22.03 -14.41
C LEU A 355 -15.52 22.88 -15.13
N ASP A 356 -15.42 23.00 -16.45
CA ASP A 356 -16.38 23.74 -17.29
C ASP A 356 -17.78 23.11 -17.25
N VAL A 357 -17.86 21.79 -17.41
CA VAL A 357 -19.12 21.04 -17.33
C VAL A 357 -19.77 21.19 -15.95
N ALA A 358 -18.97 21.09 -14.89
CA ALA A 358 -19.43 21.25 -13.51
C ALA A 358 -19.71 22.72 -13.13
N ARG A 359 -19.37 23.68 -14.00
CA ARG A 359 -19.44 25.14 -13.77
C ARG A 359 -18.74 25.56 -12.49
N VAL A 360 -17.56 24.99 -12.25
CA VAL A 360 -16.72 25.29 -11.09
C VAL A 360 -15.77 26.44 -11.46
N PRO A 361 -15.88 27.62 -10.81
CA PRO A 361 -14.92 28.70 -10.99
C PRO A 361 -13.50 28.23 -10.71
N HIS A 362 -12.58 28.52 -11.62
CA HIS A 362 -11.21 28.08 -11.53
C HIS A 362 -10.26 29.07 -12.19
N THR A 363 -8.99 28.98 -11.81
CA THR A 363 -7.90 29.73 -12.42
C THR A 363 -6.83 28.78 -12.94
N ARG A 364 -6.00 29.24 -13.88
CA ARG A 364 -4.77 28.54 -14.31
C ARG A 364 -3.57 29.43 -13.95
N PRO A 365 -2.99 29.27 -12.74
CA PRO A 365 -1.84 30.08 -12.33
C PRO A 365 -0.66 29.91 -13.28
N ALA A 366 0.10 30.97 -13.52
CA ALA A 366 1.35 30.89 -14.29
C ALA A 366 2.39 29.98 -13.62
N ASP A 367 2.35 29.90 -12.29
CA ASP A 367 3.16 29.02 -11.48
C ASP A 367 2.31 28.31 -10.41
N LEU A 368 1.88 27.09 -10.72
CA LEU A 368 1.06 26.29 -9.82
C LEU A 368 1.79 25.96 -8.52
N ALA A 369 3.10 25.68 -8.58
CA ALA A 369 3.87 25.28 -7.41
C ALA A 369 3.93 26.42 -6.39
N ALA A 370 4.26 27.63 -6.86
CA ALA A 370 4.28 28.82 -6.02
C ALA A 370 2.89 29.18 -5.48
N ALA A 371 1.84 29.02 -6.28
CA ALA A 371 0.46 29.25 -5.86
C ALA A 371 0.05 28.29 -4.74
N VAL A 372 0.23 26.98 -4.92
CA VAL A 372 -0.11 25.97 -3.92
C VAL A 372 0.73 26.12 -2.65
N ALA A 373 2.03 26.41 -2.77
CA ALA A 373 2.88 26.71 -1.61
C ALA A 373 2.39 27.93 -0.83
N ALA A 374 1.84 28.95 -1.49
CA ALA A 374 1.24 30.10 -0.82
C ALA A 374 -0.04 29.73 -0.06
N GLU A 375 -0.90 28.89 -0.63
CA GLU A 375 -2.11 28.40 0.05
C GLU A 375 -1.74 27.57 1.29
N LEU A 376 -0.76 26.66 1.17
CA LEU A 376 -0.24 25.88 2.29
C LEU A 376 0.38 26.77 3.38
N ALA A 377 1.15 27.79 3.00
CA ALA A 377 1.73 28.76 3.93
C ALA A 377 0.67 29.61 4.66
N ALA A 378 -0.52 29.75 4.06
CA ALA A 378 -1.69 30.39 4.67
C ALA A 378 -2.55 29.42 5.50
N ASP A 379 -2.03 28.24 5.87
CA ASP A 379 -2.70 27.19 6.64
C ASP A 379 -3.98 26.62 5.99
N ARG A 380 -4.06 26.66 4.66
CA ARG A 380 -5.16 26.05 3.90
C ARG A 380 -4.87 24.58 3.59
N ILE A 381 -5.90 23.74 3.65
CA ILE A 381 -5.86 22.34 3.22
C ILE A 381 -6.04 22.28 1.70
N VAL A 382 -5.08 21.68 1.02
CA VAL A 382 -5.07 21.56 -0.44
C VAL A 382 -5.36 20.10 -0.84
N ALA A 383 -6.45 19.87 -1.56
CA ALA A 383 -6.61 18.65 -2.35
C ALA A 383 -5.73 18.73 -3.59
N TRP A 384 -4.87 17.75 -3.77
CA TRP A 384 -3.86 17.66 -4.81
C TRP A 384 -4.16 16.47 -5.72
N PHE A 385 -4.49 16.75 -6.97
CA PHE A 385 -4.79 15.78 -8.01
C PHE A 385 -3.90 16.04 -9.22
N GLN A 386 -2.85 15.22 -9.38
CA GLN A 386 -1.84 15.38 -10.44
C GLN A 386 -1.47 14.06 -11.10
N GLY A 387 -1.20 14.10 -12.41
CA GLY A 387 -0.64 12.96 -13.16
C GLY A 387 -1.43 11.65 -13.00
N ARG A 388 -0.71 10.53 -13.19
CA ARG A 388 -1.24 9.18 -12.98
C ARG A 388 -1.40 8.88 -11.49
N SER A 389 -2.46 8.18 -11.11
CA SER A 389 -2.67 7.77 -9.72
C SER A 389 -1.68 6.70 -9.26
N GLU A 390 -1.46 6.67 -7.95
CA GLU A 390 -0.62 5.69 -7.28
C GLU A 390 -1.26 4.29 -7.27
N TYR A 391 -0.44 3.27 -7.50
CA TYR A 391 -0.79 1.87 -7.26
C TYR A 391 -0.41 1.46 -5.83
N GLY A 392 -1.39 0.98 -5.07
CA GLY A 392 -1.26 0.64 -3.66
C GLY A 392 -2.04 1.60 -2.74
N PRO A 393 -1.98 1.37 -1.41
CA PRO A 393 -2.89 1.99 -0.45
C PRO A 393 -2.43 3.38 0.04
N ARG A 394 -1.27 3.87 -0.40
CA ARG A 394 -0.69 5.14 0.08
C ARG A 394 -0.82 6.21 -1.01
N ALA A 395 -1.31 7.39 -0.62
CA ALA A 395 -1.14 8.57 -1.46
C ALA A 395 0.29 9.07 -1.34
N LEU A 396 0.95 9.23 -2.47
CA LEU A 396 2.36 9.55 -2.62
C LEU A 396 2.54 10.79 -3.50
N GLY A 397 1.65 11.77 -3.39
CA GLY A 397 1.79 13.04 -4.10
C GLY A 397 1.09 13.10 -5.46
N HIS A 398 0.18 12.17 -5.77
CA HIS A 398 -0.68 12.25 -6.96
C HIS A 398 -2.15 12.41 -6.60
N ARG A 399 -2.63 11.77 -5.52
CA ARG A 399 -3.99 11.88 -4.99
C ARG A 399 -3.94 12.16 -3.48
N SER A 400 -3.51 13.37 -3.14
CA SER A 400 -3.15 13.75 -1.76
C SER A 400 -4.01 14.88 -1.20
N LEU A 401 -4.18 14.88 0.12
CA LEU A 401 -4.51 16.06 0.91
C LEU A 401 -3.21 16.58 1.54
N LEU A 402 -2.92 17.84 1.29
CA LEU A 402 -1.72 18.53 1.77
C LEU A 402 -2.11 19.58 2.82
N ALA A 403 -1.26 19.73 3.84
CA ALA A 403 -1.45 20.75 4.88
C ALA A 403 -0.11 21.24 5.44
N HIS A 404 -0.15 22.35 6.17
CA HIS A 404 1.00 22.92 6.85
C HIS A 404 1.43 22.05 8.05
N PRO A 405 2.70 21.63 8.20
CA PRO A 405 3.08 20.72 9.28
C PRO A 405 3.34 21.42 10.63
N GLY A 406 3.56 22.74 10.60
CA GLY A 406 3.91 23.55 11.77
C GLY A 406 2.78 23.76 12.79
N TYR A 407 1.56 23.31 12.49
CA TYR A 407 0.41 23.49 13.37
C TYR A 407 -0.21 22.15 13.76
N ALA A 408 -0.19 21.82 15.05
CA ALA A 408 -0.66 20.53 15.55
C ALA A 408 -2.14 20.26 15.23
N HIS A 409 -2.98 21.30 15.17
CA HIS A 409 -4.41 21.18 14.84
C HIS A 409 -4.67 20.67 13.42
N ASN A 410 -3.67 20.68 12.52
CA ASN A 410 -3.85 20.16 11.16
C ASN A 410 -4.00 18.64 11.11
N THR A 411 -3.49 17.92 12.10
CA THR A 411 -3.78 16.49 12.24
C THR A 411 -5.27 16.27 12.48
N GLU A 412 -5.86 17.08 13.37
CA GLU A 412 -7.30 17.02 13.68
C GLU A 412 -8.15 17.41 12.48
N ARG A 413 -7.86 18.55 11.84
CA ARG A 413 -8.58 19.00 10.63
C ARG A 413 -8.56 17.95 9.52
N LEU A 414 -7.41 17.30 9.28
CA LEU A 414 -7.30 16.25 8.27
C LEU A 414 -8.07 14.98 8.67
N ASN A 415 -8.10 14.64 9.95
CA ASN A 415 -8.92 13.53 10.44
C ASN A 415 -10.42 13.82 10.34
N ASP A 416 -10.84 15.07 10.56
CA ASP A 416 -12.22 15.53 10.40
C ASP A 416 -12.67 15.49 8.94
N VAL A 417 -11.85 15.99 8.00
CA VAL A 417 -12.06 15.84 6.55
C VAL A 417 -12.32 14.38 6.17
N LYS A 418 -11.63 13.46 6.85
CA LYS A 418 -11.68 12.02 6.58
C LYS A 418 -12.71 11.27 7.43
N GLY A 419 -13.41 11.95 8.33
CA GLY A 419 -14.40 11.37 9.27
C GLY A 419 -13.87 10.14 10.00
N ARG A 420 -12.62 10.20 10.52
CA ARG A 420 -11.93 9.07 11.17
C ARG A 420 -11.40 9.43 12.56
N GLU A 421 -10.87 8.45 13.27
CA GLU A 421 -10.40 8.60 14.66
C GLU A 421 -9.21 9.56 14.77
N GLN A 422 -9.16 10.35 15.86
CA GLN A 422 -8.16 11.41 16.02
C GLN A 422 -6.74 10.91 16.30
N PHE A 423 -6.57 9.67 16.76
CA PHE A 423 -5.25 9.06 16.95
C PHE A 423 -4.59 8.62 15.62
N ARG A 424 -5.26 8.78 14.49
CA ARG A 424 -4.75 8.40 13.17
C ARG A 424 -3.64 9.36 12.73
N PRO A 425 -2.41 8.87 12.52
CA PRO A 425 -1.32 9.74 12.09
C PRO A 425 -1.49 10.20 10.63
N VAL A 426 -0.77 11.28 10.32
CA VAL A 426 -0.51 11.79 8.96
C VAL A 426 0.99 11.72 8.69
N ALA A 427 1.38 11.78 7.43
CA ALA A 427 2.77 11.52 7.03
C ALA A 427 3.47 12.80 6.56
N PRO A 428 4.77 12.99 6.84
CA PRO A 428 5.55 14.06 6.22
C PRO A 428 5.98 13.69 4.81
N MET A 429 5.94 14.69 3.92
CA MET A 429 6.55 14.68 2.61
C MET A 429 7.69 15.69 2.59
N VAL A 430 8.88 15.30 2.09
CA VAL A 430 10.11 16.08 2.17
C VAL A 430 10.98 15.84 0.93
N LEU A 431 11.77 16.83 0.52
CA LEU A 431 12.78 16.64 -0.53
C LEU A 431 13.84 15.63 -0.08
N GLU A 432 14.26 14.73 -0.98
CA GLU A 432 15.31 13.74 -0.70
C GLU A 432 16.56 14.36 -0.07
N SER A 433 17.03 15.49 -0.62
CA SER A 433 18.22 16.21 -0.14
C SER A 433 18.08 16.78 1.27
N ARG A 434 16.86 16.87 1.80
CA ARG A 434 16.56 17.45 3.13
C ARG A 434 16.22 16.40 4.17
N ALA A 435 15.87 15.18 3.75
CA ALA A 435 15.36 14.13 4.63
C ALA A 435 16.35 13.77 5.76
N ALA A 436 17.62 13.54 5.44
CA ALA A 436 18.64 13.09 6.39
C ALA A 436 18.93 14.09 7.54
N GLY A 437 18.59 15.38 7.37
CA GLY A 437 18.74 16.39 8.41
C GLY A 437 17.57 16.45 9.40
N ILE A 438 16.52 15.65 9.18
CA ILE A 438 15.25 15.70 9.92
C ILE A 438 14.87 14.32 10.45
N PHE A 439 15.14 13.28 9.65
CA PHE A 439 14.68 11.92 9.87
C PHE A 439 15.87 10.94 9.90
N GLY A 440 15.83 9.99 10.83
CA GLY A 440 16.85 8.92 10.97
C GLY A 440 16.25 7.52 11.13
N ARG A 441 17.11 6.52 11.35
CA ARG A 441 16.79 5.08 11.55
C ARG A 441 16.20 4.34 10.34
N GLY A 442 15.27 4.92 9.60
CA GLY A 442 14.75 4.38 8.35
C GLY A 442 15.65 4.67 7.13
N PRO A 443 15.33 4.11 5.95
CA PRO A 443 16.11 4.33 4.73
C PRO A 443 15.91 5.75 4.20
N VAL A 444 16.93 6.29 3.54
CA VAL A 444 16.84 7.51 2.73
C VAL A 444 17.50 7.20 1.38
N PRO A 445 16.76 7.23 0.26
CA PRO A 445 15.36 7.69 0.13
C PRO A 445 14.33 6.71 0.72
N SER A 446 13.13 7.23 1.01
CA SER A 446 11.93 6.49 1.43
C SER A 446 10.72 6.99 0.63
N PRO A 447 10.60 6.62 -0.66
CA PRO A 447 9.60 7.22 -1.56
C PRO A 447 8.16 6.74 -1.31
N TYR A 448 7.97 5.65 -0.55
CA TYR A 448 6.69 4.93 -0.52
C TYR A 448 5.96 4.92 0.84
N MET A 449 6.48 5.63 1.85
CA MET A 449 5.92 5.61 3.21
C MET A 449 5.78 4.18 3.82
N LEU A 450 6.71 3.29 3.48
CA LEU A 450 6.76 1.90 3.96
C LEU A 450 7.73 1.69 5.13
N PHE A 451 8.33 2.76 5.62
CA PHE A 451 9.23 2.79 6.77
C PHE A 451 8.83 3.95 7.69
N VAL A 452 9.09 3.79 8.98
CA VAL A 452 9.05 4.87 9.96
C VAL A 452 10.47 5.36 10.21
N HIS A 453 10.58 6.61 10.63
CA HIS A 453 11.83 7.27 10.91
C HIS A 453 11.75 7.98 12.24
N ASP A 454 12.87 8.08 12.94
CA ASP A 454 12.95 8.92 14.14
C ASP A 454 13.03 10.37 13.71
N VAL A 455 12.18 11.23 14.29
CA VAL A 455 12.26 12.66 14.07
C VAL A 455 13.32 13.25 14.99
N HIS A 456 14.30 13.92 14.40
CA HIS A 456 15.37 14.59 15.14
C HIS A 456 14.76 15.60 16.14
N PRO A 457 15.25 15.66 17.40
CA PRO A 457 14.65 16.48 18.46
C PRO A 457 14.38 17.94 18.05
N ASP A 458 15.32 18.58 17.36
CA ASP A 458 15.22 19.98 16.89
C ASP A 458 14.04 20.25 15.93
N TRP A 459 13.44 19.22 15.37
CA TRP A 459 12.32 19.33 14.44
C TRP A 459 10.97 19.00 15.08
N ARG A 460 10.91 18.31 16.22
CA ARG A 460 9.66 17.78 16.79
C ARG A 460 8.62 18.87 17.03
N ASP A 461 9.06 20.00 17.60
CA ASP A 461 8.18 21.15 17.86
C ASP A 461 7.94 22.03 16.64
N ARG A 462 8.75 21.89 15.58
CA ARG A 462 8.66 22.69 14.34
C ARG A 462 7.69 22.09 13.33
N ILE A 463 7.48 20.78 13.37
CA ILE A 463 6.57 20.03 12.49
C ILE A 463 5.61 19.12 13.27
N PRO A 464 4.95 19.61 14.33
CA PRO A 464 4.21 18.78 15.28
C PRO A 464 3.06 17.98 14.64
N ALA A 465 2.50 18.41 13.50
CA ALA A 465 1.40 17.70 12.85
C ALA A 465 1.79 16.30 12.32
N VAL A 466 3.06 16.09 12.00
CA VAL A 466 3.56 14.86 11.34
C VAL A 466 4.39 13.98 12.28
N VAL A 467 4.51 14.37 13.55
CA VAL A 467 5.26 13.65 14.56
C VAL A 467 4.28 12.76 15.33
N HIS A 468 4.53 11.47 15.33
CA HIS A 468 3.77 10.51 16.11
C HIS A 468 4.06 10.68 17.62
N VAL A 469 3.21 10.09 18.46
CA VAL A 469 3.33 10.19 19.93
C VAL A 469 4.62 9.60 20.49
N ASP A 470 5.25 8.67 19.77
CA ASP A 470 6.54 8.05 20.12
C ASP A 470 7.76 8.81 19.54
N GLY A 471 7.55 9.96 18.89
CA GLY A 471 8.60 10.77 18.27
C GLY A 471 9.05 10.27 16.89
N THR A 472 8.34 9.32 16.30
CA THR A 472 8.60 8.85 14.93
C THR A 472 7.72 9.56 13.90
N ALA A 473 7.99 9.34 12.62
CA ALA A 473 7.12 9.75 11.51
C ALA A 473 7.26 8.77 10.35
N ARG A 474 6.21 8.63 9.52
CA ARG A 474 6.22 7.76 8.34
C ARG A 474 6.49 8.56 7.07
N VAL A 475 7.74 8.61 6.62
CA VAL A 475 8.22 9.62 5.67
C VAL A 475 8.02 9.22 4.21
N GLN A 476 7.62 10.20 3.39
CA GLN A 476 7.80 10.18 1.94
C GLN A 476 8.93 11.14 1.52
N THR A 477 9.96 10.61 0.88
CA THR A 477 10.95 11.44 0.19
C THR A 477 10.53 11.70 -1.26
N VAL A 478 10.77 12.92 -1.75
CA VAL A 478 10.43 13.35 -3.10
C VAL A 478 11.72 13.68 -3.86
N SER A 479 11.92 12.98 -4.98
CA SER A 479 13.02 13.26 -5.90
C SER A 479 12.63 14.35 -6.88
N PRO A 480 13.42 15.43 -7.05
CA PRO A 480 13.17 16.41 -8.11
C PRO A 480 13.25 15.83 -9.54
N ALA A 481 13.94 14.70 -9.72
CA ALA A 481 14.05 14.03 -11.01
C ALA A 481 12.79 13.24 -11.38
N GLU A 482 12.14 12.62 -10.39
CA GLU A 482 10.92 11.84 -10.59
C GLU A 482 9.65 12.70 -10.47
N GLU A 483 9.61 13.59 -9.48
CA GLU A 483 8.42 14.40 -9.13
C GLU A 483 8.75 15.91 -9.11
N PRO A 484 9.08 16.52 -10.27
CA PRO A 484 9.59 17.90 -10.33
C PRO A 484 8.59 18.94 -9.83
N LEU A 485 7.29 18.76 -10.10
CA LEU A 485 6.26 19.70 -9.67
C LEU A 485 6.11 19.70 -8.15
N MET A 486 6.02 18.53 -7.52
CA MET A 486 5.92 18.41 -6.07
C MET A 486 7.21 18.89 -5.38
N ALA A 487 8.37 18.59 -5.96
CA ALA A 487 9.65 19.10 -5.46
C ALA A 487 9.68 20.63 -5.45
N ARG A 488 9.11 21.30 -6.47
CA ARG A 488 8.96 22.75 -6.50
C ARG A 488 7.99 23.26 -5.43
N VAL A 489 6.85 22.59 -5.21
CA VAL A 489 5.92 22.96 -4.13
C VAL A 489 6.63 22.94 -2.78
N LEU A 490 7.40 21.87 -2.49
CA LEU A 490 8.17 21.75 -1.25
C LEU A 490 9.22 22.86 -1.09
N ALA A 491 9.97 23.17 -2.15
CA ALA A 491 10.98 24.22 -2.13
C ALA A 491 10.39 25.63 -1.95
N GLU A 492 9.28 25.93 -2.63
CA GLU A 492 8.56 27.19 -2.50
C GLU A 492 7.93 27.33 -1.10
N PHE A 493 7.38 26.23 -0.57
CA PHE A 493 6.83 26.18 0.77
C PHE A 493 7.91 26.42 1.83
N GLU A 494 9.07 25.78 1.69
CA GLU A 494 10.21 26.00 2.57
C GLU A 494 10.69 27.45 2.52
N THR A 495 10.79 28.04 1.33
CA THR A 495 11.20 29.45 1.17
C THR A 495 10.27 30.40 1.91
N ARG A 496 8.97 30.09 1.97
CA ARG A 496 7.94 30.91 2.62
C ARG A 496 7.87 30.74 4.13
N THR A 497 8.10 29.52 4.63
CA THR A 497 7.80 29.14 6.01
C THR A 497 9.04 28.80 6.84
N GLY A 498 10.17 28.53 6.18
CA GLY A 498 11.36 27.94 6.79
C GLY A 498 11.21 26.47 7.17
N LEU A 499 10.12 25.80 6.74
CA LEU A 499 9.85 24.39 7.03
C LEU A 499 10.03 23.54 5.75
N PRO A 500 10.93 22.54 5.76
CA PRO A 500 11.24 21.70 4.59
C PRO A 500 10.27 20.53 4.38
N VAL A 501 9.12 20.53 5.05
CA VAL A 501 8.18 19.40 5.09
C VAL A 501 6.78 19.92 4.78
N VAL A 502 5.96 19.08 4.14
CA VAL A 502 4.51 19.30 4.00
C VAL A 502 3.78 18.04 4.50
N VAL A 503 2.61 18.19 5.10
CA VAL A 503 1.78 17.04 5.48
C VAL A 503 1.24 16.38 4.21
N ASN A 504 1.26 15.06 4.12
CA ASN A 504 0.59 14.28 3.09
C ASN A 504 -0.31 13.22 3.74
N THR A 505 -1.56 13.13 3.27
CA THR A 505 -2.46 12.01 3.53
C THR A 505 -3.32 11.73 2.29
N SER A 506 -3.98 10.58 2.22
CA SER A 506 -4.79 10.22 1.05
C SER A 506 -5.96 11.17 0.82
N LEU A 507 -6.20 11.52 -0.44
CA LEU A 507 -7.37 12.26 -0.89
C LEU A 507 -8.58 11.31 -0.95
N ASN A 508 -9.31 11.27 0.15
CA ASN A 508 -10.58 10.56 0.29
C ASN A 508 -11.34 11.03 1.54
N THR A 509 -12.61 10.67 1.61
CA THR A 509 -13.48 10.83 2.78
C THR A 509 -13.76 9.47 3.44
N ALA A 510 -14.43 9.48 4.59
CA ALA A 510 -14.71 8.29 5.39
C ALA A 510 -15.33 7.16 4.56
N GLY A 511 -14.75 5.95 4.65
CA GLY A 511 -15.26 4.75 4.00
C GLY A 511 -15.12 4.70 2.47
N ARG A 512 -14.57 5.74 1.83
CA ARG A 512 -14.34 5.78 0.38
C ARG A 512 -12.89 5.43 0.04
N PRO A 513 -12.65 4.73 -1.09
CA PRO A 513 -11.29 4.55 -1.60
C PRO A 513 -10.69 5.89 -2.04
N MET A 514 -9.38 5.93 -2.27
CA MET A 514 -8.69 7.11 -2.79
C MET A 514 -9.37 7.62 -4.06
N VAL A 515 -9.52 8.94 -4.16
CA VAL A 515 -9.98 9.64 -5.37
C VAL A 515 -9.14 9.20 -6.56
N ASP A 516 -9.78 8.93 -7.70
CA ASP A 516 -9.09 8.50 -8.91
C ASP A 516 -9.60 9.21 -10.17
N ASP A 517 -10.91 9.46 -10.27
CA ASP A 517 -11.55 10.25 -11.33
C ASP A 517 -11.66 11.75 -10.94
N PRO A 518 -11.58 12.70 -11.88
CA PRO A 518 -11.81 14.13 -11.59
C PRO A 518 -13.16 14.40 -10.91
N ARG A 519 -14.19 13.62 -11.24
CA ARG A 519 -15.49 13.69 -10.55
C ARG A 519 -15.37 13.33 -9.08
N ASP A 520 -14.60 12.29 -8.74
CA ASP A 520 -14.36 11.92 -7.34
C ASP A 520 -13.66 13.07 -6.59
N ALA A 521 -12.74 13.78 -7.24
CA ALA A 521 -12.04 14.92 -6.66
C ALA A 521 -13.01 16.09 -6.39
N LEU A 522 -13.90 16.38 -7.35
CA LEU A 522 -14.93 17.41 -7.20
C LEU A 522 -15.97 17.05 -6.13
N GLU A 523 -16.41 15.79 -6.05
CA GLU A 523 -17.28 15.28 -4.99
C GLU A 523 -16.63 15.41 -3.62
N CYS A 524 -15.37 15.00 -3.49
CA CYS A 524 -14.59 15.14 -2.25
C CYS A 524 -14.44 16.61 -1.85
N PHE A 525 -14.07 17.48 -2.79
CA PHE A 525 -13.90 18.91 -2.55
C PHE A 525 -15.22 19.58 -2.15
N GLY A 526 -16.32 19.25 -2.81
CA GLY A 526 -17.64 19.82 -2.50
C GLY A 526 -18.19 19.39 -1.14
N SER A 527 -17.94 18.13 -0.75
CA SER A 527 -18.52 17.53 0.46
C SER A 527 -17.65 17.64 1.71
N ALA A 528 -16.36 17.95 1.60
CA ALA A 528 -15.44 18.04 2.73
C ALA A 528 -14.92 19.47 2.95
N PRO A 529 -14.47 19.83 4.16
CA PRO A 529 -13.90 21.15 4.46
C PRO A 529 -12.46 21.26 3.94
N VAL A 530 -12.31 21.19 2.61
CA VAL A 530 -11.06 21.41 1.87
C VAL A 530 -11.08 22.80 1.27
N ASP A 531 -10.02 23.57 1.49
CA ASP A 531 -9.96 24.99 1.14
C ASP A 531 -9.66 25.20 -0.35
N VAL A 532 -8.79 24.36 -0.92
CA VAL A 532 -8.30 24.50 -2.29
C VAL A 532 -8.22 23.14 -2.99
N LEU A 533 -8.57 23.08 -4.27
CA LEU A 533 -8.33 21.94 -5.15
C LEU A 533 -7.36 22.34 -6.26
N ALA A 534 -6.19 21.72 -6.28
CA ALA A 534 -5.26 21.74 -7.40
C ALA A 534 -5.54 20.53 -8.30
N LEU A 535 -6.22 20.76 -9.43
CA LEU A 535 -6.64 19.74 -10.39
C LEU A 535 -5.85 19.93 -11.68
N GLY A 536 -4.78 19.15 -11.88
CA GLY A 536 -3.84 19.39 -12.97
C GLY A 536 -3.28 20.82 -12.90
N PRO A 537 -3.31 21.61 -13.99
CA PRO A 537 -2.80 22.98 -13.99
C PRO A 537 -3.76 23.99 -13.36
N TYR A 538 -4.96 23.57 -12.96
CA TYR A 538 -6.02 24.46 -12.47
C TYR A 538 -6.05 24.53 -10.95
N LEU A 539 -6.46 25.69 -10.46
CA LEU A 539 -6.63 25.96 -9.04
C LEU A 539 -8.06 26.46 -8.79
N VAL A 540 -8.76 25.73 -7.93
CA VAL A 540 -10.13 26.01 -7.48
C VAL A 540 -10.08 26.39 -6.02
N ARG A 541 -10.69 27.52 -5.65
CA ARG A 541 -10.77 27.98 -4.25
C ARG A 541 -12.18 27.86 -3.73
N ARG A 542 -12.33 27.28 -2.53
CA ARG A 542 -13.65 27.06 -1.93
C ARG A 542 -14.43 28.36 -1.78
N GLU A 543 -13.77 29.42 -1.36
CA GLU A 543 -14.35 30.77 -1.20
C GLU A 543 -14.96 31.30 -2.51
N GLU A 544 -14.36 31.01 -3.67
CA GLU A 544 -14.87 31.44 -4.97
C GLU A 544 -16.05 30.58 -5.45
N VAL A 545 -16.03 29.27 -5.15
CA VAL A 545 -17.08 28.33 -5.55
C VAL A 545 -18.36 28.51 -4.72
N PHE A 546 -18.22 28.78 -3.43
CA PHE A 546 -19.34 28.84 -2.48
C PHE A 546 -19.61 30.26 -1.93
N ALA A 547 -18.99 31.29 -2.53
CA ALA A 547 -19.40 32.68 -2.28
C ALA A 547 -20.89 32.83 -2.65
N SER A 548 -21.69 33.27 -1.67
CA SER A 548 -23.12 33.55 -1.83
C SER A 548 -23.36 34.89 -2.50
#